data_AF-A0A9C9YWA0-F1
#
_entry.id   AF-A0A9C9YWA0-F1
#
_cell.length_a   1.000
_cell.length_b   1.000
_cell.length_c   1.000
_cell.angle_alpha   90.00
_cell.angle_beta   90.00
_cell.angle_gamma   90.00
#
_symmetry.space_group_name_H-M   'P 1'
#
loop_
_entity.id
_entity.type
_entity.pdbx_description
1 polymer ?
#
loop_
_entity_poly.entity_id
_entity_poly.type
_entity_poly.pdbx_seq_one_letter_code
_entity_poly.pdbx_strand_id
1 'polypeptide(L)' 'MSNPIRHDWRREEILALFDEPMNDLLFTAQTIHRQHFDPNEVQVSSLLSVKTGACPEDCGYCPQSSHHHTDIERERLLPL' A
#
# COMPACT_ATOMS: atom_id res chain seq x y z
N MET A 1 -16.32 -21.02 12.07
CA MET A 1 -16.40 -20.05 13.17
C MET A 1 -15.75 -18.77 12.68
N SER A 2 -16.52 -17.70 12.48
CA SER A 2 -15.99 -16.41 12.04
C SER A 2 -15.24 -15.78 13.20
N ASN A 3 -13.93 -15.57 13.05
CA ASN A 3 -13.18 -14.77 14.00
C ASN A 3 -13.66 -13.32 13.86
N PRO A 4 -14.23 -12.67 14.89
CA PRO A 4 -14.72 -11.31 14.77
C PRO A 4 -13.58 -10.37 14.39
N ILE A 5 -13.86 -9.42 13.49
CA ILE A 5 -12.87 -8.39 13.12
C ILE A 5 -12.53 -7.60 14.38
N ARG A 6 -11.25 -7.62 14.77
CA ARG A 6 -10.72 -6.87 15.91
C ARG A 6 -9.97 -5.63 15.46
N HIS A 7 -9.97 -4.60 16.31
CA HIS A 7 -9.36 -3.29 16.04
C HIS A 7 -8.37 -2.84 17.12
N ASP A 8 -8.07 -3.68 18.09
CA ASP A 8 -7.33 -3.40 19.32
C ASP A 8 -5.91 -3.99 19.33
N TRP A 9 -5.23 -3.96 18.17
CA TRP A 9 -3.90 -4.54 18.01
C TRP A 9 -2.84 -3.78 18.83
N ARG A 10 -2.06 -4.52 19.63
CA ARG A 10 -0.86 -3.99 20.27
C ARG A 10 0.35 -4.16 19.36
N ARG A 11 1.39 -3.36 19.61
CA ARG A 11 2.62 -3.37 18.81
C ARG A 11 3.28 -4.75 18.82
N GLU A 12 3.31 -5.42 19.96
CA GLU A 12 3.96 -6.72 20.14
C GLU A 12 3.25 -7.82 19.32
N GLU A 13 1.92 -7.74 19.24
CA GLU A 13 1.12 -8.68 18.44
C GLU A 13 1.40 -8.52 16.94
N ILE A 14 1.62 -7.29 16.48
CA ILE A 14 1.99 -7.01 15.09
C ILE A 14 3.41 -7.51 14.81
N LEU A 15 4.36 -7.22 15.70
CA LEU A 15 5.75 -7.67 15.54
C LEU A 15 5.86 -9.19 15.44
N ALA A 16 5.05 -9.92 16.22
CA ALA A 16 5.00 -11.38 16.14
C ALA A 16 4.59 -11.91 14.75
N LEU A 17 3.77 -11.16 13.98
CA LEU A 17 3.43 -11.52 12.60
C LEU A 17 4.61 -11.31 11.64
N PHE A 18 5.43 -10.29 11.87
CA PHE A 18 6.64 -10.06 11.07
C PHE A 18 7.72 -11.11 11.33
N ASP A 19 7.74 -11.69 12.54
CA ASP A 19 8.67 -12.74 12.94
C ASP A 19 8.19 -14.16 12.57
N GLU A 20 6.97 -14.32 12.05
CA GLU A 20 6.41 -15.61 11.66
C GLU A 20 7.16 -16.22 10.46
N PRO A 21 7.37 -17.55 10.40
CA PRO A 21 7.91 -18.18 9.21
C PRO A 21 7.07 -17.82 7.97
N MET A 22 7.72 -17.29 6.94
CA MET A 22 7.05 -16.70 5.77
C MET A 22 5.95 -17.59 5.17
N ASN A 23 6.17 -18.90 5.07
CA ASN A 23 5.18 -19.83 4.49
C ASN A 23 3.94 -19.99 5.37
N ASP A 24 4.09 -19.97 6.70
CA ASP A 24 2.98 -20.06 7.64
C ASP A 24 2.17 -18.75 7.62
N LEU A 25 2.87 -17.61 7.60
CA LEU A 25 2.25 -16.29 7.43
C LEU A 25 1.43 -16.19 6.14
N LEU A 26 1.98 -16.65 5.01
CA LEU A 26 1.28 -16.66 3.73
C LEU A 26 0.03 -17.56 3.76
N PHE A 27 0.12 -18.74 4.39
CA PHE A 27 -1.02 -19.64 4.52
C PHE A 27 -2.13 -19.03 5.39
N THR A 28 -1.77 -18.41 6.51
CA THR A 28 -2.68 -17.67 7.38
C THR A 28 -3.35 -16.51 6.62
N ALA A 29 -2.57 -15.72 5.88
CA ALA A 29 -3.08 -14.61 5.07
C ALA A 29 -4.11 -15.07 4.02
N GLN A 30 -3.80 -16.14 3.27
CA GLN A 30 -4.74 -16.70 2.28
C GLN A 30 -6.02 -17.24 2.92
N THR A 31 -5.88 -17.88 4.09
CA THR A 31 -7.03 -18.41 4.84
C THR A 31 -7.96 -17.28 5.27
N ILE A 32 -7.42 -16.18 5.81
CA ILE A 32 -8.20 -15.01 6.20
C ILE A 32 -8.82 -14.32 4.98
N HIS A 33 -8.07 -14.16 3.89
CA HIS A 33 -8.57 -13.53 2.66
C HIS A 33 -9.80 -14.27 2.10
N ARG A 34 -9.73 -15.61 2.01
CA ARG A 34 -10.83 -16.48 1.55
C ARG A 34 -12.08 -16.45 2.44
N GLN A 35 -11.94 -16.05 3.70
CA GLN A 35 -13.08 -15.93 4.63
C GLN A 35 -13.86 -14.63 4.43
N HIS A 36 -13.23 -13.60 3.86
CA HIS A 36 -13.79 -12.24 3.82
C HIS A 36 -13.99 -11.68 2.41
N PHE A 37 -13.32 -12.26 1.40
CA PHE A 37 -13.36 -11.82 0.00
C PHE A 37 -13.58 -13.02 -0.93
N ASP A 38 -14.10 -12.75 -2.14
CA ASP A 38 -14.02 -13.74 -3.23
C ASP A 38 -12.55 -13.91 -3.61
N PRO A 39 -11.95 -15.11 -3.43
CA PRO A 39 -10.54 -15.31 -3.65
C PRO A 39 -10.08 -15.21 -5.11
N ASN A 40 -11.02 -15.15 -6.06
CA ASN A 40 -10.72 -15.02 -7.48
C ASN A 40 -11.21 -13.68 -8.07
N GLU A 41 -11.70 -12.77 -7.23
CA GLU A 41 -12.07 -11.41 -7.63
C GLU A 41 -10.94 -10.42 -7.30
N VAL A 42 -10.69 -9.46 -8.20
CA VAL A 42 -9.68 -8.42 -8.00
C VAL A 42 -10.29 -7.06 -8.34
N GLN A 43 -10.14 -6.09 -7.43
CA GLN A 43 -10.52 -4.70 -7.67
C GLN A 43 -9.50 -4.02 -8.61
N VAL A 44 -9.99 -3.38 -9.68
CA VAL A 44 -9.16 -2.60 -10.61
C VAL A 44 -9.44 -1.11 -10.42
N SER A 45 -8.39 -0.30 -10.26
CA SER A 45 -8.48 1.15 -10.13
C SER A 45 -7.49 1.82 -11.09
N SER A 46 -7.89 2.93 -11.70
CA SER A 46 -7.02 3.75 -12.55
C SER A 46 -6.80 5.11 -11.91
N LEU A 47 -5.58 5.62 -11.99
CA LEU A 47 -5.20 6.94 -11.49
C LEU A 47 -4.45 7.70 -12.58
N LEU A 48 -4.54 9.03 -12.51
CA LEU A 48 -3.78 9.96 -13.35
C LEU A 48 -3.25 11.09 -12.46
N SER A 49 -2.01 11.49 -12.70
CA SER A 49 -1.42 12.65 -12.04
C SER A 49 -1.98 13.93 -12.68
N VAL A 50 -2.76 14.70 -11.92
CA VAL A 50 -3.31 15.98 -12.42
C VAL A 50 -2.22 17.04 -12.64
N LYS A 51 -1.08 16.90 -11.94
CA LYS A 51 0.14 17.69 -12.11
C LYS A 51 1.33 16.84 -11.66
N THR A 52 2.31 16.68 -12.55
CA THR A 52 3.49 15.84 -12.28
C THR A 52 4.73 16.69 -11.98
N GLY A 53 5.43 16.33 -10.90
CA GLY A 53 6.74 16.89 -10.55
C GLY A 53 6.70 18.25 -9.84
N ALA A 54 7.90 18.73 -9.48
CA ALA A 54 8.12 19.97 -8.71
C ALA A 54 7.31 20.02 -7.39
N CYS A 55 7.25 18.89 -6.70
CA CYS A 55 6.61 18.73 -5.40
C CYS A 55 7.50 19.38 -4.31
N PRO A 56 6.99 20.31 -3.49
CA PRO A 56 7.80 21.01 -2.49
C PRO A 56 8.21 20.14 -1.28
N GLU A 57 7.57 19.00 -1.09
CA GLU A 57 7.84 18.03 -0.03
C GLU A 57 9.12 17.23 -0.30
N ASP A 58 9.88 16.95 0.77
CA ASP A 58 11.16 16.24 0.72
C ASP A 58 11.00 14.75 1.08
N CYS A 59 10.16 14.05 0.33
CA CYS A 59 9.96 12.61 0.54
C CYS A 59 11.11 11.83 -0.12
N GLY A 60 11.96 11.18 0.69
CA GLY A 60 13.17 10.48 0.24
C GLY A 60 12.98 9.33 -0.77
N TYR A 61 11.75 8.89 -1.00
CA TYR A 61 11.38 7.87 -1.99
C TYR A 61 10.62 8.43 -3.19
N CYS A 62 10.13 9.68 -3.12
CA CYS A 62 9.20 10.22 -4.10
C CYS A 62 9.97 10.83 -5.28
N PRO A 63 9.78 10.33 -6.51
CA PRO A 63 10.51 10.84 -7.66
C PRO A 63 10.03 12.23 -8.11
N GLN A 64 8.94 12.74 -7.54
CA GLN A 64 8.39 14.07 -7.86
C GLN A 64 8.91 15.19 -6.96
N SER A 65 9.62 14.85 -5.87
CA SER A 65 10.24 15.82 -4.95
C SER A 65 11.18 16.76 -5.71
N SER A 66 11.06 18.07 -5.47
CA SER A 66 11.97 19.06 -6.06
C SER A 66 13.36 19.05 -5.42
N HIS A 67 13.53 18.35 -4.29
CA HIS A 67 14.79 18.24 -3.55
C HIS A 67 15.71 17.15 -4.09
N HIS A 68 15.23 16.31 -5.00
CA HIS A 68 15.98 15.19 -5.58
C HIS A 68 16.08 15.32 -7.10
N HIS A 69 17.18 14.83 -7.67
CA HIS A 69 17.36 14.78 -9.12
C HIS A 69 16.86 13.42 -9.65
N THR A 70 15.85 13.46 -10.51
CA THR A 70 15.17 12.28 -11.07
C THR A 70 14.84 12.51 -12.53
N ASP A 71 14.50 11.43 -13.24
CA ASP A 71 14.16 11.48 -14.68
C ASP A 71 12.69 11.88 -14.95
N ILE A 72 11.96 12.37 -13.94
CA ILE A 72 10.56 12.80 -14.14
C ILE A 72 10.52 14.21 -14.76
N GLU A 73 9.84 14.29 -15.90
CA GLU A 73 9.51 15.56 -16.54
C GLU A 73 8.46 16.34 -15.75
N ARG A 74 8.66 17.66 -15.67
CA ARG A 74 7.74 18.55 -14.97
C ARG A 74 6.61 18.95 -15.91
N GLU A 75 5.39 18.65 -15.50
CA GLU A 75 4.21 18.93 -16.30
C GLU A 75 3.39 20.05 -15.67
N ARG A 76 2.71 20.83 -16.52
CA ARG A 76 1.72 21.79 -16.04
C ARG A 76 0.47 21.03 -15.56
N LEU A 77 -0.33 21.72 -14.74
CA LEU A 77 -1.65 21.22 -14.37
C LEU A 77 -2.45 20.88 -15.64
N LEU A 78 -3.08 19.71 -15.65
CA LEU A 78 -3.98 19.31 -16.72
C LEU A 78 -5.13 20.33 -16.88
N PRO A 79 -5.71 20.45 -18.09
CA PRO A 79 -6.91 21.25 -18.29
C PRO A 79 -8.06 20.80 -17.38
N LEU A 80 -8.80 21.76 -16.82
CA LEU A 80 -10.01 21.53 -16.03
C LEU A 80 -11.23 21.34 -16.93
#